data_AF-A0A0Q8H0G4-F1
#
_entry.id   AF-A0A0Q8H0G4-F1
#
_cell.length_a   1.000
_cell.length_b   1.000
_cell.length_c   1.000
_cell.angle_alpha   90.00
_cell.angle_beta   90.00
_cell.angle_gamma   90.00
#
_symmetry.space_group_name_H-M   'P 1'
#
loop_
_entity.id
_entity.type
_entity.pdbx_description
1 polymer ?
#
loop_
_entity_poly.entity_id
_entity_poly.type
_entity_poly.pdbx_seq_one_letter_code
_entity_poly.pdbx_strand_id
1 'polypeptide(L)'
;MDMALKDIGITFLVGAFTVLALDWVLLHIAGLNLTGFFSGERLGLEVPDRAGKPVAPLKAYGHKKSFDPTMTAAVFAGLSFGVGILAEDLSYKYMDSVPVPSWRSIHAEQLFGDDELWNFQKDSRLRTLLKRDRARETGWLPKDLAKDLAKANAFSLARIDKAADVEAWLTSPTASAANLDPDARDSCVDAGCIRGETLKGAIANLYYFAKNKVYGDKNYYDEMRRIQARMEFSRSIALVSFFYLIVSIFVGAVVFCCRRNVPLKAIGRRTGTALAALFCIHAAAVWAYEREADEFNKRAFGYFSSMRSR
;
A
#
# COMPACT_ATOMS: atom_id res chain seq x y z
N MET A 1 -12.13 23.93 -11.68
CA MET A 1 -10.76 24.45 -11.86
C MET A 1 -9.84 24.11 -10.69
N ASP A 2 -10.36 23.78 -9.49
CA ASP A 2 -9.55 23.49 -8.30
C ASP A 2 -8.64 22.25 -8.37
N MET A 3 -8.91 21.28 -9.25
CA MET A 3 -8.06 20.10 -9.38
C MET A 3 -6.69 20.44 -9.99
N ALA A 4 -6.63 21.33 -10.98
CA ALA A 4 -5.37 21.68 -11.65
C ALA A 4 -4.37 22.37 -10.71
N LEU A 5 -4.85 23.22 -9.79
CA LEU A 5 -3.98 23.91 -8.82
C LEU A 5 -3.42 22.93 -7.77
N LYS A 6 -4.24 21.96 -7.34
CA LYS A 6 -3.80 20.90 -6.42
C LYS A 6 -2.75 20.00 -7.05
N ASP A 7 -2.92 19.62 -8.31
CA ASP A 7 -1.99 18.75 -9.03
C ASP A 7 -0.63 19.43 -9.25
N ILE A 8 -0.63 20.74 -9.57
CA ILE A 8 0.60 21.54 -9.67
C ILE A 8 1.30 21.63 -8.30
N GLY A 9 0.55 21.92 -7.23
CA GLY A 9 1.09 22.00 -5.88
C GLY A 9 1.73 20.68 -5.42
N ILE A 10 1.07 19.55 -5.67
CA ILE A 10 1.60 18.22 -5.38
C ILE A 10 2.86 17.95 -6.18
N THR A 11 2.89 18.30 -7.48
CA THR A 11 4.06 18.08 -8.34
C THR A 11 5.28 18.86 -7.86
N PHE A 12 5.10 20.14 -7.49
CA PHE A 12 6.18 20.96 -6.92
C PHE A 12 6.68 20.39 -5.60
N LEU A 13 5.76 19.97 -4.74
CA LEU A 13 6.08 19.39 -3.44
C LEU A 13 6.87 18.09 -3.60
N VAL A 14 6.41 17.18 -4.47
CA VAL A 14 7.13 15.96 -4.84
C VAL A 14 8.51 16.28 -5.42
N GLY A 15 8.63 17.26 -6.31
CA GLY A 15 9.91 17.67 -6.88
C GLY A 15 10.88 18.22 -5.83
N ALA A 16 10.41 19.07 -4.93
CA ALA A 16 11.20 19.60 -3.82
C ALA A 16 11.67 18.49 -2.88
N PHE A 17 10.77 17.58 -2.47
CA PHE A 17 11.14 16.42 -1.66
C PHE A 17 12.11 15.48 -2.37
N THR A 18 11.98 15.31 -3.68
CA THR A 18 12.87 14.50 -4.51
C THR A 18 14.30 15.06 -4.49
N VAL A 19 14.43 16.38 -4.68
CA VAL A 19 15.71 17.09 -4.63
C VAL A 19 16.32 17.04 -3.23
N LEU A 20 15.51 17.30 -2.18
CA LEU A 20 15.96 17.25 -0.80
C LEU A 20 16.37 15.84 -0.37
N ALA A 21 15.64 14.80 -0.77
CA ALA A 21 15.98 13.41 -0.51
C ALA A 21 17.27 13.01 -1.22
N LEU A 22 17.44 13.39 -2.48
CA LEU A 22 18.67 13.12 -3.24
C LEU A 22 19.88 13.81 -2.59
N ASP A 23 19.74 15.09 -2.25
CA ASP A 23 20.81 15.86 -1.62
C ASP A 23 21.13 15.31 -0.22
N TRP A 24 20.13 14.85 0.53
CA TRP A 24 20.34 14.14 1.80
C TRP A 24 21.10 12.82 1.63
N VAL A 25 20.75 12.01 0.63
CA VAL A 25 21.46 10.75 0.29
C VAL A 25 22.93 11.05 -0.07
N LEU A 26 23.17 12.05 -0.92
CA LEU A 26 24.51 12.42 -1.36
C LEU A 26 25.34 13.02 -0.23
N LEU A 27 24.73 13.79 0.66
CA LEU A 27 25.39 14.31 1.86
C LEU A 27 25.76 13.18 2.82
N HIS A 28 24.85 12.26 3.09
CA HIS A 28 25.07 11.19 4.08
C HIS A 28 26.05 10.12 3.58
N ILE A 29 25.98 9.77 2.30
CA ILE A 29 26.77 8.70 1.70
C ILE A 29 28.09 9.25 1.13
N ALA A 30 28.02 10.26 0.25
CA ALA A 30 29.18 10.80 -0.43
C ALA A 30 29.83 11.98 0.32
N GLY A 31 29.13 12.62 1.25
CA GLY A 31 29.60 13.89 1.84
C GLY A 31 29.56 15.04 0.83
N LEU A 32 28.75 14.90 -0.23
CA LEU A 32 28.57 15.93 -1.25
C LEU A 32 27.31 16.73 -0.92
N ASN A 33 27.39 18.04 -1.07
CA ASN A 33 26.27 18.95 -0.85
C ASN A 33 25.94 19.62 -2.18
N LEU A 34 24.91 19.13 -2.86
CA LEU A 34 24.61 19.47 -4.25
C LEU A 34 23.93 20.82 -4.36
N THR A 35 23.00 21.11 -3.44
CA THR A 35 22.25 22.36 -3.45
C THR A 35 22.76 23.37 -2.42
N GLY A 36 23.56 22.94 -1.46
CA GLY A 36 23.94 23.74 -0.30
C GLY A 36 22.78 23.96 0.67
N PHE A 37 21.62 23.33 0.44
CA PHE A 37 20.47 23.45 1.35
C PHE A 37 20.81 22.96 2.75
N PHE A 38 21.66 21.93 2.82
CA PHE A 38 22.09 21.32 4.07
C PHE A 38 23.41 21.87 4.64
N SER A 39 24.11 22.80 3.97
CA SER A 39 25.43 23.27 4.44
C SER A 39 25.37 24.32 5.55
N GLY A 40 24.19 24.69 6.05
CA GLY A 40 24.03 25.75 7.07
C GLY A 40 24.32 27.16 6.57
N GLU A 41 25.22 27.34 5.60
CA GLU A 41 25.64 28.64 5.03
C GLU A 41 24.52 29.39 4.31
N ARG A 42 23.50 28.69 3.77
CA ARG A 42 22.44 29.32 2.95
C ARG A 42 21.13 29.58 3.70
N LEU A 43 20.95 29.06 4.90
CA LEU A 43 19.71 29.22 5.67
C LEU A 43 19.65 30.53 6.48
N GLY A 44 20.64 31.42 6.33
CA GLY A 44 20.62 32.74 6.98
C GLY A 44 20.70 32.70 8.51
N LEU A 45 21.02 31.55 9.10
CA LEU A 45 21.34 31.38 10.53
C LEU A 45 22.81 31.71 10.80
N GLU A 46 23.39 32.65 10.07
CA GLU A 46 24.56 33.35 10.58
C GLU A 46 24.08 34.17 11.77
N VAL A 47 24.32 33.67 12.98
CA VAL A 47 24.27 34.53 14.16
C VAL A 47 25.36 35.57 13.92
N PRO A 48 25.02 36.84 13.70
CA PRO A 48 26.04 37.86 13.53
C PRO A 48 26.85 37.87 14.80
N ASP A 49 28.15 37.61 14.67
CA ASP A 49 29.06 37.75 15.78
C ASP A 49 28.97 39.22 16.22
N ARG A 50 28.61 39.47 17.48
CA ARG A 50 28.24 40.80 18.03
C ARG A 50 29.32 41.88 17.84
N ALA A 51 30.47 41.55 17.27
CA ALA A 51 31.63 42.41 17.09
C ALA A 51 31.89 42.88 15.64
N GLY A 52 31.10 42.47 14.63
CA GLY A 52 31.21 43.02 13.27
C GLY A 52 32.58 42.84 12.59
N LYS A 53 33.39 41.88 13.03
CA LYS A 53 34.68 41.57 12.41
C LYS A 53 34.53 40.41 11.43
N PRO A 54 35.10 40.50 10.22
CA PRO A 54 35.15 39.37 9.30
C PRO A 54 35.94 38.24 9.95
N VAL A 55 35.27 37.12 10.24
CA VAL A 55 35.91 35.93 10.81
C VAL A 55 36.77 35.32 9.71
N ALA A 56 38.09 35.34 9.92
CA ALA A 56 39.03 34.65 9.05
C ALA A 56 38.63 33.18 8.93
N PRO A 57 38.65 32.57 7.72
CA PRO A 57 38.25 31.19 7.52
C PRO A 57 39.10 30.28 8.41
N LEU A 58 38.45 29.75 9.44
CA LEU A 58 39.06 28.96 10.50
C LEU A 58 39.68 27.71 9.90
N LYS A 59 41.02 27.71 9.80
CA LYS A 59 41.80 26.49 9.59
C LYS A 59 41.61 25.56 10.79
N ALA A 60 41.00 24.42 10.50
CA ALA A 60 41.32 23.10 11.04
C ALA A 60 41.08 22.80 12.55
N TYR A 61 40.12 21.89 12.75
CA TYR A 61 40.19 20.74 13.67
C TYR A 61 40.24 21.01 15.18
N GLY A 62 39.10 21.36 15.74
CA GLY A 62 38.75 21.11 17.15
C GLY A 62 37.36 20.49 17.22
N HIS A 63 37.30 19.18 17.45
CA HIS A 63 36.14 18.30 17.29
C HIS A 63 35.02 18.55 18.33
N LYS A 64 34.42 19.75 18.38
CA LYS A 64 33.08 19.91 18.97
C LYS A 64 32.10 19.48 17.89
N LYS A 65 31.40 18.37 18.12
CA LYS A 65 30.23 17.96 17.32
C LYS A 65 29.19 19.07 17.43
N SER A 66 29.29 20.11 16.61
CA SER A 66 28.16 20.98 16.31
C SER A 66 27.13 20.07 15.67
N PHE A 67 26.09 19.78 16.44
CA PHE A 67 24.94 19.03 15.96
C PHE A 67 24.35 19.86 14.83
N ASP A 68 24.38 19.34 13.61
CA ASP A 68 23.98 20.10 12.42
C ASP A 68 22.47 20.40 12.52
N PRO A 69 22.07 21.64 12.85
CA PRO A 69 20.67 21.97 13.09
C PRO A 69 19.83 21.77 11.83
N THR A 70 20.48 21.78 10.67
CA THR A 70 19.90 21.60 9.34
C THR A 70 19.41 20.17 9.11
N MET A 71 20.19 19.18 9.55
CA MET A 71 19.77 17.78 9.50
C MET A 71 18.55 17.55 10.39
N THR A 72 18.55 18.17 11.57
CA THR A 72 17.41 18.14 12.50
C THR A 72 16.18 18.78 11.86
N ALA A 73 16.33 19.94 11.21
CA ALA A 73 15.23 20.66 10.58
C ALA A 73 14.60 19.86 9.41
N ALA A 74 15.40 19.19 8.59
CA ALA A 74 14.87 18.40 7.49
C ALA A 74 14.26 17.06 7.93
N VAL A 75 14.87 16.40 8.91
CA VAL A 75 14.26 15.24 9.56
C VAL A 75 12.94 15.65 10.23
N PHE A 76 12.92 16.81 10.88
CA PHE A 76 11.71 17.37 11.48
C PHE A 76 10.66 17.70 10.43
N ALA A 77 11.01 18.38 9.32
CA ALA A 77 10.07 18.69 8.25
C ALA A 77 9.51 17.43 7.58
N GLY A 78 10.35 16.42 7.32
CA GLY A 78 9.93 15.12 6.81
C GLY A 78 9.02 14.37 7.79
N LEU A 79 9.35 14.40 9.09
CA LEU A 79 8.50 13.84 10.14
C LEU A 79 7.18 14.60 10.29
N SER A 80 7.19 15.93 10.26
CA SER A 80 5.99 16.77 10.34
C SER A 80 5.08 16.53 9.15
N PHE A 81 5.64 16.35 7.95
CA PHE A 81 4.87 15.99 6.77
C PHE A 81 4.28 14.57 6.89
N GLY A 82 5.08 13.60 7.34
CA GLY A 82 4.61 12.24 7.60
C GLY A 82 3.50 12.20 8.68
N VAL A 83 3.66 12.97 9.76
CA VAL A 83 2.64 13.12 10.81
C VAL A 83 1.40 13.83 10.27
N GLY A 84 1.56 14.84 9.40
CA GLY A 84 0.44 15.52 8.75
C GLY A 84 -0.40 14.56 7.90
N ILE A 85 0.26 13.70 7.10
CA ILE A 85 -0.40 12.64 6.32
C ILE A 85 -1.10 11.64 7.25
N LEU A 86 -0.44 11.20 8.31
CA LEU A 86 -1.04 10.28 9.28
C LEU A 86 -2.24 10.91 10.00
N ALA A 87 -2.16 12.17 10.37
CA ALA A 87 -3.24 12.92 11.01
C ALA A 87 -4.42 13.10 10.05
N GLU A 88 -4.15 13.42 8.79
CA GLU A 88 -5.16 13.49 7.75
C GLU A 88 -5.84 12.11 7.56
N ASP A 89 -5.07 11.03 7.44
CA ASP A 89 -5.62 9.67 7.28
C ASP A 89 -6.43 9.23 8.51
N LEU A 90 -5.95 9.51 9.73
CA LEU A 90 -6.68 9.25 10.96
C LEU A 90 -7.97 10.08 11.01
N SER A 91 -7.92 11.35 10.64
CA SER A 91 -9.11 12.22 10.62
C SER A 91 -10.17 11.69 9.65
N TYR A 92 -9.76 11.21 8.47
CA TYR A 92 -10.68 10.60 7.51
C TYR A 92 -11.20 9.26 8.01
N LYS A 93 -10.42 8.48 8.74
CA LYS A 93 -10.91 7.22 9.33
C LYS A 93 -11.98 7.45 10.38
N TYR A 94 -11.89 8.55 11.15
CA TYR A 94 -12.92 8.96 12.09
C TYR A 94 -14.14 9.58 11.39
N MET A 95 -13.94 10.30 10.29
CA MET A 95 -15.00 10.95 9.51
C MET A 95 -15.74 10.00 8.56
N ASP A 96 -15.07 8.97 8.03
CA ASP A 96 -15.64 7.89 7.21
C ASP A 96 -16.46 6.89 8.07
N SER A 97 -17.00 7.33 9.21
CA SER A 97 -17.88 6.54 10.08
C SER A 97 -19.24 6.22 9.47
N VAL A 98 -19.43 6.45 8.15
CA VAL A 98 -20.54 5.87 7.42
C VAL A 98 -20.39 4.35 7.57
N PRO A 99 -21.30 3.67 8.30
CA PRO A 99 -21.16 2.25 8.54
C PRO A 99 -21.13 1.57 7.18
N VAL A 100 -20.00 0.91 6.86
CA VAL A 100 -19.89 0.11 5.64
C VAL A 100 -21.09 -0.83 5.65
N PRO A 101 -22.00 -0.76 4.66
CA PRO A 101 -23.24 -1.50 4.69
C PRO A 101 -22.90 -2.98 4.85
N SER A 102 -23.34 -3.54 5.98
CA SER A 102 -23.01 -4.85 6.53
C SER A 102 -22.06 -5.70 5.68
N TRP A 103 -20.79 -5.29 5.58
CA TRP A 103 -19.78 -6.10 4.91
C TRP A 103 -19.63 -7.40 5.69
N ARG A 104 -19.76 -8.54 5.03
CA ARG A 104 -19.51 -9.84 5.66
C ARG A 104 -18.54 -10.64 4.81
N SER A 105 -17.60 -11.30 5.47
CA SER A 105 -16.69 -12.25 4.85
C SER A 105 -17.27 -13.67 4.91
N ILE A 106 -16.85 -14.51 3.98
CA ILE A 106 -17.10 -15.96 4.00
C ILE A 106 -15.87 -16.66 4.57
N HIS A 107 -16.09 -17.75 5.30
CA HIS A 107 -14.99 -18.59 5.75
C HIS A 107 -14.47 -19.41 4.56
N ALA A 108 -13.19 -19.25 4.24
CA ALA A 108 -12.58 -19.91 3.09
C ALA A 108 -12.69 -21.45 3.17
N GLU A 109 -12.67 -22.02 4.39
CA GLU A 109 -12.86 -23.45 4.66
C GLU A 109 -14.23 -23.99 4.20
N GLN A 110 -15.24 -23.12 4.03
CA GLN A 110 -16.57 -23.51 3.53
C GLN A 110 -16.59 -23.70 2.00
N LEU A 111 -15.56 -23.19 1.31
CA LEU A 111 -15.49 -23.14 -0.15
C LEU A 111 -14.30 -23.93 -0.70
N PHE A 112 -13.21 -24.02 0.07
CA PHE A 112 -11.95 -24.62 -0.35
C PHE A 112 -11.39 -25.55 0.73
N GLY A 113 -10.62 -26.54 0.32
CA GLY A 113 -9.80 -27.35 1.22
C GLY A 113 -8.57 -26.59 1.73
N ASP A 114 -7.97 -27.08 2.84
CA ASP A 114 -6.85 -26.42 3.54
C ASP A 114 -5.63 -26.09 2.66
N ASP A 115 -5.35 -26.92 1.65
CA ASP A 115 -4.16 -26.77 0.80
C ASP A 115 -4.25 -25.58 -0.16
N GLU A 116 -5.45 -25.24 -0.63
CA GLU A 116 -5.66 -24.12 -1.55
C GLU A 116 -5.67 -22.76 -0.82
N LEU A 117 -5.89 -22.75 0.50
CA LEU A 117 -5.98 -21.54 1.34
C LEU A 117 -4.75 -20.63 1.21
N TRP A 118 -3.57 -21.20 1.00
CA TRP A 118 -2.32 -20.44 0.88
C TRP A 118 -2.23 -19.61 -0.39
N ASN A 119 -2.85 -20.06 -1.49
CA ASN A 119 -2.81 -19.33 -2.76
C ASN A 119 -3.73 -18.10 -2.74
N PHE A 120 -4.77 -18.09 -1.90
CA PHE A 120 -5.70 -16.96 -1.77
C PHE A 120 -5.11 -15.77 -1.02
N GLN A 121 -4.15 -15.99 -0.10
CA GLN A 121 -3.55 -14.91 0.69
C GLN A 121 -2.78 -13.89 -0.16
N LYS A 122 -2.36 -14.27 -1.37
CA LYS A 122 -1.64 -13.39 -2.29
C LYS A 122 -2.54 -12.39 -3.02
N ASP A 123 -3.84 -12.69 -3.14
CA ASP A 123 -4.79 -11.80 -3.82
C ASP A 123 -5.63 -11.06 -2.77
N SER A 124 -5.39 -9.75 -2.63
CA SER A 124 -6.11 -8.92 -1.66
C SER A 124 -7.63 -9.01 -1.82
N ARG A 125 -8.14 -9.22 -3.05
CA ARG A 125 -9.59 -9.32 -3.31
C ARG A 125 -10.17 -10.57 -2.68
N LEU A 126 -9.48 -11.70 -2.87
CA LEU A 126 -9.84 -12.98 -2.29
C LEU A 126 -9.69 -12.94 -0.78
N ARG A 127 -8.57 -12.42 -0.27
CA ARG A 127 -8.32 -12.22 1.17
C ARG A 127 -9.39 -11.36 1.85
N THR A 128 -9.94 -10.38 1.12
CA THR A 128 -11.02 -9.53 1.64
C THR A 128 -12.32 -10.32 1.79
N LEU A 129 -12.72 -11.06 0.74
CA LEU A 129 -13.96 -11.84 0.71
C LEU A 129 -13.90 -13.10 1.59
N LEU A 130 -12.74 -13.74 1.63
CA LEU A 130 -12.52 -15.06 2.21
C LEU A 130 -11.61 -14.92 3.42
N LYS A 131 -12.18 -15.00 4.63
CA LYS A 131 -11.41 -15.04 5.87
C LYS A 131 -11.07 -16.49 6.24
N ARG A 132 -9.88 -16.68 6.80
CA ARG A 132 -9.45 -17.97 7.35
C ARG A 132 -10.05 -18.25 8.73
N ASP A 133 -10.35 -17.20 9.50
CA ASP A 133 -10.56 -17.35 10.93
C ASP A 133 -11.95 -17.90 11.29
N ARG A 134 -12.03 -18.87 12.22
CA ARG A 134 -13.27 -19.54 12.68
C ARG A 134 -14.03 -18.77 13.75
N ALA A 135 -13.62 -17.55 14.08
CA ALA A 135 -14.32 -16.74 15.07
C ALA A 135 -15.81 -16.65 14.70
N ARG A 136 -16.68 -16.88 15.70
CA ARG A 136 -18.16 -16.96 15.68
C ARG A 136 -18.86 -15.68 15.16
N GLU A 137 -18.28 -14.97 14.21
CA GLU A 137 -18.99 -13.93 13.48
C GLU A 137 -20.03 -14.61 12.58
N THR A 138 -21.25 -14.08 12.58
CA THR A 138 -22.35 -14.46 11.70
C THR A 138 -22.01 -14.10 10.25
N GLY A 139 -21.10 -14.89 9.66
CA GLY A 139 -20.58 -14.72 8.31
C GLY A 139 -21.65 -14.85 7.23
N TRP A 140 -21.33 -14.39 6.02
CA TRP A 140 -22.16 -14.65 4.84
C TRP A 140 -22.41 -16.14 4.68
N LEU A 141 -23.63 -16.51 4.32
CA LEU A 141 -23.89 -17.84 3.81
C LEU A 141 -23.27 -17.90 2.41
N PRO A 142 -22.64 -19.02 2.01
CA PRO A 142 -22.17 -19.21 0.64
C PRO A 142 -23.23 -18.91 -0.43
N LYS A 143 -24.51 -18.99 -0.07
CA LYS A 143 -25.68 -18.58 -0.87
C LYS A 143 -25.69 -17.10 -1.28
N ASP A 144 -25.21 -16.19 -0.44
CA ASP A 144 -25.22 -14.75 -0.75
C ASP A 144 -24.12 -14.39 -1.77
N LEU A 145 -22.94 -15.00 -1.64
CA LEU A 145 -21.89 -14.91 -2.67
C LEU A 145 -22.34 -15.55 -3.98
N ALA A 146 -23.02 -16.69 -3.92
CA ALA A 146 -23.59 -17.31 -5.11
C ALA A 146 -24.56 -16.35 -5.83
N LYS A 147 -25.47 -15.68 -5.10
CA LYS A 147 -26.36 -14.67 -5.68
C LYS A 147 -25.59 -13.52 -6.33
N ASP A 148 -24.54 -13.02 -5.68
CA ASP A 148 -23.77 -11.90 -6.22
C ASP A 148 -22.93 -12.32 -7.45
N LEU A 149 -22.36 -13.53 -7.44
CA LEU A 149 -21.68 -14.12 -8.60
C LEU A 149 -22.64 -14.32 -9.78
N ALA A 150 -23.86 -14.79 -9.53
CA ALA A 150 -24.91 -14.93 -10.53
C ALA A 150 -25.35 -13.57 -11.07
N LYS A 151 -25.62 -12.59 -10.18
CA LYS A 151 -26.01 -11.21 -10.54
C LYS A 151 -24.96 -10.52 -11.43
N ALA A 152 -23.69 -10.81 -11.21
CA ALA A 152 -22.59 -10.25 -11.98
C ALA A 152 -22.28 -11.04 -13.27
N ASN A 153 -22.96 -12.17 -13.54
CA ASN A 153 -22.56 -13.14 -14.56
C ASN A 153 -21.05 -13.42 -14.51
N ALA A 154 -20.54 -13.60 -13.29
CA ALA A 154 -19.09 -13.59 -13.03
C ALA A 154 -18.36 -14.80 -13.61
N PHE A 155 -19.09 -15.89 -13.86
CA PHE A 155 -18.60 -17.08 -14.52
C PHE A 155 -18.49 -16.85 -16.03
N SER A 156 -17.26 -16.93 -16.56
CA SER A 156 -17.03 -16.81 -18.00
C SER A 156 -17.50 -18.08 -18.70
N LEU A 157 -18.71 -18.03 -19.28
CA LEU A 157 -19.33 -19.16 -19.98
C LEU A 157 -18.48 -19.68 -21.15
N ALA A 158 -17.60 -18.86 -21.71
CA ALA A 158 -16.68 -19.26 -22.79
C ALA A 158 -15.61 -20.29 -22.37
N ARG A 159 -15.44 -20.54 -21.06
CA ARG A 159 -14.46 -21.50 -20.51
C ARG A 159 -15.09 -22.59 -19.66
N ILE A 160 -16.42 -22.64 -19.61
CA ILE A 160 -17.12 -23.55 -18.71
C ILE A 160 -17.87 -24.54 -19.57
N ASP A 161 -17.21 -25.67 -19.82
CA ASP A 161 -17.80 -26.83 -20.49
C ASP A 161 -18.96 -27.46 -19.66
N LYS A 162 -19.22 -26.91 -18.47
CA LYS A 162 -20.12 -27.45 -17.43
C LYS A 162 -20.98 -26.38 -16.76
N ALA A 163 -21.84 -25.70 -17.54
CA ALA A 163 -22.76 -24.70 -17.01
C ALA A 163 -23.67 -25.26 -15.90
N ALA A 164 -24.04 -26.55 -16.01
CA ALA A 164 -24.83 -27.27 -15.00
C ALA A 164 -24.15 -27.34 -13.63
N ASP A 165 -22.82 -27.49 -13.58
CA ASP A 165 -22.06 -27.55 -12.33
C ASP A 165 -22.08 -26.21 -11.60
N VAL A 166 -21.98 -25.12 -12.37
CA VAL A 166 -22.08 -23.76 -11.82
C VAL A 166 -23.48 -23.50 -11.29
N GLU A 167 -24.52 -23.91 -12.02
CA GLU A 167 -25.91 -23.77 -11.56
C GLU A 167 -26.21 -24.62 -10.31
N ALA A 168 -25.69 -25.85 -10.25
CA ALA A 168 -25.76 -26.71 -9.08
C ALA A 168 -25.05 -26.08 -7.86
N TRP A 169 -23.86 -25.50 -8.07
CA TRP A 169 -23.14 -24.81 -7.01
C TRP A 169 -23.85 -23.52 -6.57
N LEU A 170 -24.43 -22.76 -7.50
CA LEU A 170 -25.19 -21.54 -7.21
C LEU A 170 -26.44 -21.84 -6.37
N THR A 171 -27.06 -23.00 -6.58
CA THR A 171 -28.25 -23.44 -5.84
C THR A 171 -27.90 -24.06 -4.48
N SER A 172 -26.80 -24.83 -4.37
CA SER A 172 -26.40 -25.55 -3.15
C SER A 172 -24.89 -25.50 -2.84
N PRO A 173 -24.32 -24.31 -2.53
CA PRO A 173 -22.87 -24.12 -2.42
C PRO A 173 -22.19 -24.86 -1.26
N THR A 174 -22.94 -25.27 -0.24
CA THR A 174 -22.41 -26.02 0.93
C THR A 174 -22.38 -27.53 0.72
N ALA A 175 -23.21 -28.07 -0.19
CA ALA A 175 -23.26 -29.51 -0.47
C ALA A 175 -22.04 -29.99 -1.26
N SER A 176 -21.47 -29.10 -2.08
CA SER A 176 -20.32 -29.37 -2.95
C SER A 176 -18.97 -29.45 -2.23
N ALA A 177 -18.81 -28.80 -1.07
CA ALA A 177 -17.50 -28.76 -0.37
C ALA A 177 -17.40 -29.75 0.80
N ALA A 178 -18.51 -30.04 1.49
CA ALA A 178 -18.48 -30.77 2.76
C ALA A 178 -18.40 -32.31 2.64
N ASN A 179 -18.60 -32.87 1.44
CA ASN A 179 -18.69 -34.32 1.23
C ASN A 179 -17.58 -34.89 0.32
N LEU A 180 -16.58 -34.08 -0.04
CA LEU A 180 -15.45 -34.58 -0.83
C LEU A 180 -14.44 -35.22 0.11
N ASP A 181 -14.36 -36.54 0.06
CA ASP A 181 -13.24 -37.32 0.57
C ASP A 181 -11.93 -36.69 0.05
N PRO A 182 -10.91 -36.41 0.89
CA PRO A 182 -9.64 -35.86 0.44
C PRO A 182 -9.00 -36.65 -0.73
N ASP A 183 -9.23 -37.95 -0.80
CA ASP A 183 -8.76 -38.81 -1.91
C ASP A 183 -9.66 -38.73 -3.16
N ALA A 184 -10.89 -38.24 -3.04
CA ALA A 184 -11.82 -37.96 -4.16
C ALA A 184 -11.62 -36.56 -4.76
N ARG A 185 -10.64 -35.78 -4.31
CA ARG A 185 -10.35 -34.45 -4.88
C ARG A 185 -9.96 -34.50 -6.36
N ASP A 186 -9.37 -35.61 -6.81
CA ASP A 186 -9.07 -35.83 -8.23
C ASP A 186 -10.32 -36.25 -9.03
N SER A 187 -11.38 -36.76 -8.39
CA SER A 187 -12.65 -37.14 -9.01
C SER A 187 -13.73 -36.05 -8.97
N CYS A 188 -13.39 -34.83 -8.51
CA CYS A 188 -14.23 -33.62 -8.61
C CYS A 188 -14.74 -33.31 -10.03
N VAL A 189 -14.22 -33.99 -11.05
CA VAL A 189 -14.66 -33.89 -12.44
C VAL A 189 -16.12 -34.37 -12.61
N ASP A 190 -16.60 -35.34 -11.83
CA ASP A 190 -17.94 -35.91 -12.04
C ASP A 190 -19.01 -35.40 -11.06
N ALA A 191 -18.62 -34.74 -9.97
CA ALA A 191 -19.51 -34.35 -8.87
C ALA A 191 -19.97 -32.87 -8.88
N GLY A 192 -19.80 -32.15 -9.99
CA GLY A 192 -20.27 -30.76 -10.10
C GLY A 192 -19.50 -29.73 -9.26
N CYS A 193 -18.23 -30.02 -8.94
CA CYS A 193 -17.43 -29.17 -8.07
C CYS A 193 -16.66 -28.10 -8.87
N ILE A 194 -16.79 -26.84 -8.48
CA ILE A 194 -16.07 -25.73 -9.11
C ILE A 194 -14.60 -25.77 -8.67
N ARG A 195 -13.68 -25.96 -9.62
CA ARG A 195 -12.23 -25.87 -9.37
C ARG A 195 -11.86 -24.52 -8.76
N GLY A 196 -10.88 -24.51 -7.84
CA GLY A 196 -10.47 -23.31 -7.12
C GLY A 196 -10.06 -22.15 -8.05
N GLU A 197 -9.37 -22.44 -9.16
CA GLU A 197 -9.01 -21.44 -10.17
C GLU A 197 -10.22 -20.85 -10.90
N THR A 198 -11.26 -21.64 -11.18
CA THR A 198 -12.49 -21.14 -11.80
C THR A 198 -13.24 -20.22 -10.85
N LEU A 199 -13.35 -20.59 -9.57
CA LEU A 199 -13.97 -19.75 -8.55
C LEU A 199 -13.17 -18.47 -8.31
N LYS A 200 -11.84 -18.54 -8.30
CA LYS A 200 -10.94 -17.38 -8.22
C LYS A 200 -11.14 -16.43 -9.40
N GLY A 201 -11.22 -16.96 -10.63
CA GLY A 201 -11.53 -16.18 -11.82
C GLY A 201 -12.90 -15.50 -11.71
N ALA A 202 -13.91 -16.23 -11.22
CA ALA A 202 -15.25 -15.68 -11.01
C ALA A 202 -15.25 -14.57 -9.94
N ILE A 203 -14.57 -14.75 -8.81
CA ILE A 203 -14.45 -13.70 -7.79
C ILE A 203 -13.73 -12.46 -8.34
N ALA A 204 -12.69 -12.63 -9.15
CA ALA A 204 -12.02 -11.50 -9.80
C ALA A 204 -12.98 -10.76 -10.76
N ASN A 205 -13.77 -11.48 -11.56
CA ASN A 205 -14.78 -10.87 -12.43
C ASN A 205 -15.87 -10.14 -11.63
N LEU A 206 -16.36 -10.74 -10.54
CA LEU A 206 -17.29 -10.10 -9.62
C LEU A 206 -16.72 -8.82 -9.05
N TYR A 207 -15.45 -8.81 -8.64
CA TYR A 207 -14.78 -7.61 -8.15
C TYR A 207 -14.79 -6.48 -9.18
N TYR A 208 -14.40 -6.75 -10.42
CA TYR A 208 -14.38 -5.70 -11.46
C TYR A 208 -15.79 -5.22 -11.78
N PHE A 209 -16.78 -6.13 -11.83
CA PHE A 209 -18.18 -5.77 -12.04
C PHE A 209 -18.72 -4.90 -10.89
N ALA A 210 -18.52 -5.34 -9.64
CA ALA A 210 -18.90 -4.62 -8.43
C ALA A 210 -18.26 -3.23 -8.40
N LYS A 211 -16.93 -3.15 -8.61
CA LYS A 211 -16.20 -1.90 -8.70
C LYS A 211 -16.82 -0.96 -9.73
N ASN A 212 -16.98 -1.41 -10.98
CA ASN A 212 -17.54 -0.57 -12.05
C ASN A 212 -18.98 -0.13 -11.76
N LYS A 213 -19.80 -1.00 -11.17
CA LYS A 213 -21.18 -0.68 -10.79
C LYS A 213 -21.23 0.37 -9.69
N VAL A 214 -20.41 0.23 -8.66
CA VAL A 214 -20.30 1.19 -7.54
C VAL A 214 -19.78 2.53 -8.01
N TYR A 215 -18.80 2.56 -8.91
CA TYR A 215 -18.32 3.80 -9.55
C TYR A 215 -19.38 4.48 -10.40
N GLY A 216 -20.38 3.74 -10.91
CA GLY A 216 -21.47 4.33 -11.67
C GLY A 216 -22.51 5.05 -10.80
N ASP A 217 -22.53 4.82 -9.48
CA ASP A 217 -23.50 5.42 -8.56
C ASP A 217 -22.93 6.69 -7.91
N LYS A 218 -23.66 7.80 -8.06
CA LYS A 218 -23.26 9.11 -7.54
C LYS A 218 -23.06 9.12 -6.01
N ASN A 219 -23.79 8.27 -5.28
CA ASN A 219 -23.71 8.24 -3.82
C ASN A 219 -22.39 7.64 -3.31
N TYR A 220 -21.76 6.76 -4.10
CA TYR A 220 -20.55 6.03 -3.70
C TYR A 220 -19.30 6.49 -4.45
N TYR A 221 -19.46 7.18 -5.58
CA TYR A 221 -18.36 7.60 -6.45
C TYR A 221 -17.29 8.41 -5.70
N ASP A 222 -17.68 9.46 -4.98
CA ASP A 222 -16.73 10.37 -4.33
C ASP A 222 -15.92 9.67 -3.23
N GLU A 223 -16.56 8.78 -2.49
CA GLU A 223 -15.93 7.99 -1.45
C GLU A 223 -14.95 6.96 -2.04
N MET A 224 -15.38 6.18 -3.03
CA MET A 224 -14.52 5.20 -3.71
C MET A 224 -13.31 5.88 -4.37
N ARG A 225 -13.53 7.03 -5.01
CA ARG A 225 -12.47 7.83 -5.61
C ARG A 225 -11.47 8.33 -4.57
N ARG A 226 -11.93 8.76 -3.39
CA ARG A 226 -11.07 9.20 -2.29
C ARG A 226 -10.17 8.06 -1.80
N ILE A 227 -10.72 6.87 -1.57
CA ILE A 227 -9.94 5.70 -1.15
C ILE A 227 -8.95 5.30 -2.24
N GLN A 228 -9.36 5.32 -3.51
CA GLN A 228 -8.45 5.05 -4.63
C GLN A 228 -7.29 6.04 -4.65
N ALA A 229 -7.53 7.33 -4.41
CA ALA A 229 -6.46 8.32 -4.33
C ALA A 229 -5.48 8.03 -3.19
N ARG A 230 -5.96 7.61 -2.00
CA ARG A 230 -5.09 7.17 -0.88
C ARG A 230 -4.25 5.97 -1.25
N MET A 231 -4.86 4.96 -1.87
CA MET A 231 -4.17 3.75 -2.33
C MET A 231 -3.10 4.07 -3.39
N GLU A 232 -3.41 4.91 -4.37
CA GLU A 232 -2.45 5.36 -5.38
C GLU A 232 -1.30 6.16 -4.76
N PHE A 233 -1.59 6.98 -3.75
CA PHE A 233 -0.58 7.72 -3.00
C PHE A 233 0.37 6.80 -2.22
N SER A 234 -0.16 5.83 -1.45
CA SER A 234 0.67 4.85 -0.73
C SER A 234 1.54 4.03 -1.69
N ARG A 235 0.99 3.64 -2.85
CA ARG A 235 1.74 2.96 -3.91
C ARG A 235 2.88 3.81 -4.45
N SER A 236 2.64 5.10 -4.70
CA SER A 236 3.67 6.03 -5.18
C SER A 236 4.78 6.20 -4.14
N ILE A 237 4.45 6.36 -2.86
CA ILE A 237 5.47 6.43 -1.78
C ILE A 237 6.27 5.13 -1.70
N ALA A 238 5.61 3.97 -1.78
CA ALA A 238 6.29 2.68 -1.75
C ALA A 238 7.29 2.53 -2.92
N LEU A 239 6.90 2.95 -4.13
CA LEU A 239 7.76 2.91 -5.31
C LEU A 239 8.94 3.88 -5.20
N VAL A 240 8.67 5.12 -4.80
CA VAL A 240 9.71 6.16 -4.66
C VAL A 240 10.71 5.78 -3.57
N SER A 241 10.25 5.34 -2.40
CA SER A 241 11.13 4.90 -1.31
C SER A 241 11.97 3.69 -1.70
N PHE A 242 11.40 2.72 -2.42
CA PHE A 242 12.14 1.57 -2.95
C PHE A 242 13.21 1.97 -3.97
N PHE A 243 12.88 2.89 -4.87
CA PHE A 243 13.84 3.41 -5.84
C PHE A 243 15.00 4.13 -5.14
N TYR A 244 14.72 5.00 -4.17
CA TYR A 244 15.75 5.65 -3.36
C TYR A 244 16.60 4.66 -2.55
N LEU A 245 16.00 3.56 -2.08
CA LEU A 245 16.73 2.49 -1.40
C LEU A 245 17.76 1.86 -2.35
N ILE A 246 17.36 1.53 -3.59
CA ILE A 246 18.27 0.97 -4.61
C ILE A 246 19.39 1.97 -4.94
N VAL A 247 19.05 3.24 -5.20
CA VAL A 247 20.04 4.28 -5.49
C VAL A 247 21.01 4.45 -4.33
N SER A 248 20.52 4.44 -3.09
CA SER A 248 21.36 4.56 -1.90
C SER A 248 22.30 3.36 -1.72
N ILE A 249 21.83 2.13 -2.01
CA ILE A 249 22.68 0.93 -2.01
C ILE A 249 23.77 1.06 -3.07
N PHE A 250 23.43 1.48 -4.28
CA PHE A 250 24.37 1.64 -5.38
C PHE A 250 25.43 2.71 -5.08
N VAL A 251 25.01 3.91 -4.66
CA VAL A 251 25.92 5.00 -4.27
C VAL A 251 26.77 4.58 -3.07
N GLY A 252 26.19 3.90 -2.09
CA GLY A 252 26.91 3.34 -0.94
C GLY A 252 28.01 2.37 -1.35
N ALA A 253 27.71 1.47 -2.29
CA ALA A 253 28.69 0.52 -2.83
C ALA A 253 29.81 1.24 -3.61
N VAL A 254 29.48 2.22 -4.46
CA VAL A 254 30.48 3.02 -5.18
C VAL A 254 31.39 3.77 -4.22
N VAL A 255 30.83 4.46 -3.21
CA VAL A 255 31.62 5.18 -2.21
C VAL A 255 32.51 4.23 -1.41
N PHE A 256 32.00 3.05 -1.06
CA PHE A 256 32.77 2.01 -0.38
C PHE A 256 33.96 1.52 -1.23
N CYS A 257 33.77 1.30 -2.53
CA CYS A 257 34.83 0.90 -3.45
C CYS A 257 35.87 2.00 -3.70
N CYS A 258 35.43 3.26 -3.81
CA CYS A 258 36.31 4.38 -4.17
C CYS A 258 37.10 4.97 -2.97
N ARG A 259 36.59 4.87 -1.74
CA ARG A 259 37.22 5.52 -0.57
C ARG A 259 38.12 4.57 0.21
N ARG A 260 39.40 4.56 -0.14
CA ARG A 260 40.43 3.73 0.52
C ARG A 260 40.83 4.20 1.94
N ASN A 261 40.59 5.47 2.30
CA ASN A 261 41.15 6.11 3.50
C ASN A 261 40.11 6.60 4.53
N VAL A 262 38.82 6.30 4.37
CA VAL A 262 37.80 6.74 5.34
C VAL A 262 37.49 5.61 6.32
N PRO A 263 37.39 5.87 7.64
CA PRO A 263 37.08 4.83 8.61
C PRO A 263 35.73 4.17 8.29
N LEU A 264 35.78 2.89 7.93
CA LEU A 264 34.64 2.03 7.56
C LEU A 264 33.46 2.15 8.54
N LYS A 265 33.74 2.27 9.84
CA LYS A 265 32.74 2.40 10.90
C LYS A 265 31.87 3.65 10.75
N ALA A 266 32.43 4.78 10.30
CA ALA A 266 31.70 6.03 10.16
C ALA A 266 30.76 6.01 8.93
N ILE A 267 31.25 5.49 7.80
CA ILE A 267 30.46 5.33 6.58
C ILE A 267 29.34 4.30 6.80
N GLY A 268 29.68 3.16 7.40
CA GLY A 268 28.72 2.09 7.68
C GLY A 268 27.57 2.54 8.56
N ARG A 269 27.85 3.32 9.62
CA ARG A 269 26.80 3.85 10.50
C ARG A 269 25.85 4.80 9.77
N ARG A 270 26.38 5.77 9.00
CA ARG A 270 25.55 6.76 8.28
C ARG A 270 24.72 6.13 7.17
N THR A 271 25.35 5.29 6.35
CA THR A 271 24.69 4.58 5.26
C THR A 271 23.64 3.62 5.81
N GLY A 272 23.99 2.88 6.87
CA GLY A 272 23.07 1.96 7.55
C GLY A 272 21.84 2.67 8.12
N THR A 273 22.01 3.83 8.78
CA THR A 273 20.86 4.61 9.26
C THR A 273 19.97 5.10 8.13
N ALA A 274 20.56 5.52 7.01
CA ALA A 274 19.79 6.02 5.88
C ALA A 274 18.98 4.91 5.19
N LEU A 275 19.62 3.76 4.96
CA LEU A 275 18.97 2.58 4.40
C LEU A 275 17.86 2.05 5.31
N ALA A 276 18.09 2.01 6.63
CA ALA A 276 17.08 1.60 7.60
C ALA A 276 15.86 2.53 7.57
N ALA A 277 16.07 3.85 7.51
CA ALA A 277 14.99 4.81 7.41
C ALA A 277 14.16 4.63 6.13
N LEU A 278 14.83 4.52 4.96
CA LEU A 278 14.16 4.28 3.67
C LEU A 278 13.39 2.96 3.66
N PHE A 279 13.96 1.90 4.23
CA PHE A 279 13.29 0.61 4.36
C PHE A 279 12.05 0.68 5.25
N CYS A 280 12.12 1.36 6.40
CA CYS A 280 10.97 1.56 7.28
C CYS A 280 9.85 2.36 6.58
N ILE A 281 10.19 3.41 5.84
CA ILE A 281 9.22 4.19 5.05
C ILE A 281 8.57 3.30 3.99
N HIS A 282 9.36 2.51 3.28
CA HIS A 282 8.86 1.57 2.27
C HIS A 282 7.91 0.53 2.88
N ALA A 283 8.32 -0.13 3.96
CA ALA A 283 7.51 -1.14 4.65
C ALA A 283 6.19 -0.55 5.17
N ALA A 284 6.23 0.65 5.75
CA ALA A 284 5.04 1.36 6.20
C ALA A 284 4.11 1.72 5.04
N ALA A 285 4.66 2.15 3.90
CA ALA A 285 3.87 2.49 2.71
C ALA A 285 3.22 1.26 2.05
N VAL A 286 3.93 0.12 2.00
CA VAL A 286 3.37 -1.16 1.53
C VAL A 286 2.26 -1.63 2.47
N TRP A 287 2.46 -1.56 3.78
CA TRP A 287 1.45 -1.90 4.76
C TRP A 287 0.20 -1.01 4.64
N ALA A 288 0.39 0.29 4.49
CA ALA A 288 -0.71 1.23 4.26
C ALA A 288 -1.46 0.92 2.95
N TYR A 289 -0.74 0.64 1.86
CA TYR A 289 -1.34 0.23 0.59
C TYR A 289 -2.20 -1.03 0.74
N GLU A 290 -1.70 -2.07 1.40
CA GLU A 290 -2.48 -3.30 1.64
C GLU A 290 -3.74 -3.04 2.45
N ARG A 291 -3.65 -2.21 3.50
CA ARG A 291 -4.79 -1.84 4.33
C ARG A 291 -5.86 -1.10 3.53
N GLU A 292 -5.46 -0.09 2.75
CA GLU A 292 -6.38 0.70 1.94
C GLU A 292 -6.97 -0.12 0.78
N ALA A 293 -6.19 -1.04 0.20
CA ALA A 293 -6.69 -1.98 -0.81
C ALA A 293 -7.77 -2.91 -0.23
N ASP A 294 -7.58 -3.42 0.99
CA ASP A 294 -8.58 -4.25 1.66
C ASP A 294 -9.85 -3.44 1.95
N GLU A 295 -9.74 -2.21 2.50
CA GLU A 295 -10.89 -1.33 2.73
C GLU A 295 -11.64 -0.98 1.44
N PHE A 296 -10.91 -0.69 0.37
CA PHE A 296 -11.49 -0.46 -0.95
C PHE A 296 -12.29 -1.66 -1.44
N ASN A 297 -11.76 -2.88 -1.28
CA ASN A 297 -12.43 -4.10 -1.68
C ASN A 297 -13.71 -4.33 -0.84
N LYS A 298 -13.64 -4.13 0.49
CA LYS A 298 -14.81 -4.28 1.38
C LYS A 298 -15.93 -3.35 0.96
N ARG A 299 -15.62 -2.09 0.65
CA ARG A 299 -16.62 -1.11 0.21
C ARG A 299 -17.16 -1.44 -1.18
N ALA A 300 -16.29 -1.83 -2.13
CA ALA A 300 -16.72 -2.23 -3.46
C ALA A 300 -17.74 -3.38 -3.43
N PHE A 301 -17.45 -4.44 -2.68
CA PHE A 301 -18.38 -5.57 -2.57
C PHE A 301 -19.58 -5.27 -1.67
N GLY A 302 -19.38 -4.57 -0.53
CA GLY A 302 -20.46 -4.20 0.39
C GLY A 302 -21.51 -3.29 -0.26
N TYR A 303 -21.07 -2.28 -1.01
CA TYR A 303 -21.97 -1.42 -1.80
C TYR A 303 -22.65 -2.19 -2.92
N PHE A 304 -21.93 -3.06 -3.63
CA PHE A 304 -22.54 -3.87 -4.68
C PHE A 304 -23.66 -4.78 -4.17
N SER A 305 -23.45 -5.39 -3.00
CA SER A 305 -24.44 -6.28 -2.38
C SER A 305 -25.65 -5.50 -1.84
N SER A 306 -25.44 -4.28 -1.32
CA SER A 306 -26.53 -3.43 -0.82
C SER A 306 -27.35 -2.77 -1.92
N MET A 307 -26.79 -2.61 -3.13
CA MET A 307 -27.52 -2.15 -4.31
C MET A 307 -28.61 -3.17 -4.68
N ARG A 308 -29.86 -2.88 -4.29
CA ARG A 308 -31.05 -3.60 -4.77
C ARG A 308 -31.00 -3.70 -6.29
N SER A 309 -31.17 -4.91 -6.82
CA SER A 309 -31.53 -5.10 -8.22
C SER A 309 -32.88 -4.40 -8.43
N ARG A 310 -32.83 -3.17 -8.92
CA ARG A 310 -33.98 -2.58 -9.60
C ARG A 310 -34.11 -3.20 -10.97
#